data_AF-A0A2J6XU06-F1
#
_entry.id   AF-A0A2J6XU06-F1
#
_cell.length_a   1.000
_cell.length_b   1.000
_cell.length_c   1.000
_cell.angle_alpha   90.00
_cell.angle_beta   90.00
_cell.angle_gamma   90.00
#
_symmetry.space_group_name_H-M   'P 1'
#
loop_
_entity.id
_entity.type
_entity.pdbx_description
1 polymer ?
#
loop_
_entity_poly.entity_id
_entity_poly.type
_entity_poly.pdbx_seq_one_letter_code
_entity_poly.pdbx_strand_id
1 'polypeptide(L)'
;MKKVFYLISILVLFSLFISGCASKPEKIVFVSQPANNSYVPGSGLVEVSARLKEGVNVAKIEFYVDGAKIGEDFYSPYSSL
;
A
#
# COMPACT_ATOMS: atom_id res chain seq x y z
N MET A 1 -40.26 27.59 -17.67
CA MET A 1 -39.82 26.18 -17.81
C MET A 1 -38.34 26.04 -18.20
N LYS A 2 -37.84 26.74 -19.23
CA LYS A 2 -36.44 26.65 -19.70
C LYS A 2 -35.37 27.01 -18.64
N LYS A 3 -35.63 28.06 -17.82
CA LYS A 3 -34.71 28.50 -16.74
C LYS A 3 -34.53 27.46 -15.61
N VAL A 4 -35.59 26.72 -15.28
CA VAL A 4 -35.57 25.66 -14.25
C VAL A 4 -34.79 24.44 -14.73
N PHE A 5 -34.94 24.08 -16.02
CA PHE A 5 -34.16 23.01 -16.64
C PHE A 5 -32.66 23.31 -16.68
N TYR A 6 -32.29 24.56 -16.97
CA TYR A 6 -30.90 25.00 -17.01
C TYR A 6 -30.26 24.96 -15.60
N LEU A 7 -31.00 25.37 -14.58
CA LEU A 7 -30.56 25.34 -13.19
C LEU A 7 -30.34 23.92 -12.68
N ILE A 8 -31.25 22.99 -13.01
CA ILE A 8 -31.13 21.57 -12.68
C ILE A 8 -29.93 20.95 -13.40
N SER A 9 -29.71 21.28 -14.67
CA SER A 9 -28.56 20.78 -15.44
C SER A 9 -27.21 21.27 -14.87
N ILE A 10 -27.12 22.54 -14.47
CA ILE A 10 -25.91 23.10 -13.81
C ILE A 10 -25.66 22.43 -12.46
N LEU A 11 -26.71 22.21 -11.66
CA LEU A 11 -26.59 21.57 -10.35
C LEU A 11 -26.10 20.11 -10.46
N VAL A 12 -26.58 19.37 -11.46
CA VAL A 12 -26.15 17.98 -11.75
C VAL A 12 -24.72 17.95 -12.29
N LEU A 13 -24.32 18.90 -13.14
CA LEU A 13 -22.94 19.03 -13.60
C LEU A 13 -21.98 19.40 -12.46
N PHE A 14 -22.40 20.27 -11.54
CA PHE A 14 -21.61 20.69 -10.39
C PHE A 14 -21.41 19.58 -9.36
N SER A 15 -22.44 18.76 -9.10
CA SER A 15 -22.32 17.61 -8.21
C SER A 15 -21.42 16.51 -8.77
N LEU A 16 -21.41 16.31 -10.09
CA LEU A 16 -20.52 15.36 -10.77
C LEU A 16 -19.05 15.82 -10.74
N PHE A 17 -18.79 17.14 -10.74
CA PHE A 17 -17.43 17.69 -10.68
C PHE A 17 -16.76 17.56 -9.29
N ILE A 18 -17.55 17.54 -8.20
CA ILE A 18 -17.01 17.51 -6.82
C ILE A 18 -16.60 16.09 -6.39
N SER A 19 -17.08 15.04 -7.07
CA SER A 19 -16.85 13.64 -6.69
C SER A 19 -15.44 13.10 -7.05
N GLY A 20 -14.60 13.87 -7.75
CA GLY A 20 -13.41 13.33 -8.43
C GLY A 20 -12.11 13.23 -7.61
N CYS A 21 -12.04 13.80 -6.40
CA CYS A 21 -10.76 13.93 -5.69
C CYS A 21 -10.72 13.10 -4.40
N ALA A 22 -10.60 11.78 -4.52
CA ALA A 22 -10.14 10.93 -3.42
C ALA A 22 -8.64 10.66 -3.59
N SER A 23 -7.84 10.85 -2.54
CA SER A 23 -6.42 10.49 -2.57
C SER A 23 -6.28 8.97 -2.68
N LYS A 24 -5.41 8.50 -3.59
CA LYS A 24 -5.09 7.07 -3.71
C LYS A 24 -4.52 6.59 -2.36
N PRO A 25 -5.04 5.50 -1.77
CA PRO A 25 -4.50 5.00 -0.52
C PRO A 25 -3.05 4.55 -0.73
N GLU A 26 -2.14 5.12 0.08
CA GLU A 26 -0.74 4.75 0.09
C GLU A 26 -0.56 3.39 0.76
N LYS A 27 0.28 2.53 0.18
CA LYS A 27 0.65 1.24 0.75
C LYS A 27 2.03 1.37 1.36
N ILE A 28 2.07 1.45 2.69
CA ILE A 28 3.32 1.57 3.45
C ILE A 28 3.62 0.24 4.12
N VAL A 29 4.82 -0.28 3.88
CA VAL A 29 5.38 -1.49 4.47
C VAL A 29 6.64 -1.12 5.25
N PHE A 30 6.83 -1.72 6.42
CA PHE A 30 8.03 -1.56 7.23
C PHE A 30 8.71 -2.92 7.39
N VAL A 31 10.02 -2.97 7.17
CA VAL A 31 10.85 -4.09 7.60
C VAL A 31 11.05 -3.97 9.11
N SER A 32 10.58 -4.96 9.87
CA SER A 32 10.72 -5.00 11.33
C SER A 32 11.99 -5.73 11.76
N GLN A 33 12.44 -6.71 10.96
CA GLN A 33 13.70 -7.42 11.15
C GLN A 33 14.31 -7.80 9.79
N PRO A 34 15.65 -7.80 9.65
CA PRO A 34 16.61 -7.23 10.61
C PRO A 34 16.47 -5.70 10.72
N ALA A 35 16.91 -5.12 11.83
CA ALA A 35 16.93 -3.67 11.99
C ALA A 35 18.02 -3.06 11.09
N ASN A 36 17.86 -1.79 10.73
CA ASN A 36 18.89 -1.11 9.96
C ASN A 36 20.24 -1.14 10.72
N ASN A 37 21.32 -1.44 10.01
CA ASN A 37 22.67 -1.65 10.57
C ASN A 37 22.83 -2.86 11.52
N SER A 38 21.89 -3.81 11.53
CA SER A 38 22.11 -5.10 12.23
C SER A 38 23.28 -5.87 11.61
N TYR A 39 24.02 -6.60 12.46
CA TYR A 39 24.99 -7.58 11.99
C TYR A 39 24.25 -8.76 11.36
N VAL A 40 24.52 -8.98 10.07
CA VAL A 40 24.01 -10.13 9.33
C VAL A 40 25.18 -11.09 9.11
N PRO A 41 25.12 -12.34 9.61
CA PRO A 41 26.20 -13.29 9.42
C PRO A 41 26.35 -13.60 7.92
N GLY A 42 27.59 -13.69 7.43
CA GLY A 42 27.87 -14.01 6.02
C GLY A 42 27.48 -15.44 5.61
N SER A 43 27.03 -16.27 6.55
CA SER A 43 26.55 -17.62 6.32
C SER A 43 25.39 -17.91 7.27
N GLY A 44 24.39 -18.64 6.79
CA GLY A 44 23.21 -19.01 7.55
C GLY A 44 21.94 -18.38 6.98
N LEU A 45 20.81 -18.70 7.60
CA LEU A 45 19.51 -18.13 7.25
C LEU A 45 19.27 -16.87 8.07
N VAL A 46 18.69 -15.86 7.44
CA VAL A 46 18.38 -14.57 8.06
C VAL A 46 16.91 -14.31 7.81
N GLU A 47 16.11 -14.39 8.86
CA GLU A 47 14.69 -14.08 8.74
C GLU A 47 14.49 -12.58 8.51
N VAL A 48 13.71 -12.25 7.49
CA VAL A 48 13.22 -10.91 7.21
C VAL A 48 11.75 -10.85 7.56
N SER A 49 11.39 -10.04 8.55
CA SER A 49 10.00 -9.83 8.97
C SER A 49 9.50 -8.46 8.51
N ALA A 50 8.23 -8.38 8.13
CA ALA A 50 7.60 -7.15 7.70
C ALA A 50 6.26 -6.90 8.38
N ARG A 51 5.90 -5.62 8.52
CA ARG A 51 4.59 -5.18 9.01
C ARG A 51 4.03 -4.08 8.13
N LEU A 52 2.70 -4.00 8.09
CA LEU A 52 1.99 -2.94 7.38
C LEU A 52 1.73 -1.75 8.32
N LYS A 53 1.59 -0.55 7.75
CA LYS A 53 0.97 0.57 8.46
C LYS A 53 -0.48 0.23 8.81
N GLU A 54 -0.99 0.74 9.92
CA GLU A 54 -2.38 0.54 10.33
C GLU A 54 -3.36 0.95 9.22
N GLY A 55 -4.40 0.13 9.02
CA GLY A 55 -5.42 0.34 7.98
C GLY A 55 -4.99 -0.04 6.55
N VAL A 56 -3.73 -0.43 6.34
CA VAL A 56 -3.26 -0.91 5.03
C VAL A 56 -3.55 -2.41 4.90
N ASN A 57 -4.15 -2.79 3.77
CA ASN A 57 -4.35 -4.19 3.37
C ASN A 57 -3.62 -4.47 2.07
N VAL A 58 -2.94 -5.61 2.00
CA VAL A 58 -2.24 -6.09 0.80
C VAL A 58 -2.61 -7.55 0.56
N ALA A 59 -2.54 -7.99 -0.70
CA ALA A 59 -2.74 -9.40 -1.04
C ALA A 59 -1.51 -10.26 -0.71
N LYS A 60 -0.32 -9.66 -0.74
CA LYS A 60 0.96 -10.27 -0.40
C LYS A 60 2.03 -9.22 -0.14
N ILE A 61 3.11 -9.63 0.50
CA ILE A 61 4.39 -8.90 0.57
C ILE A 61 5.43 -9.69 -0.23
N GLU A 62 6.22 -8.99 -1.03
CA GLU A 62 7.37 -9.57 -1.74
C GLU A 62 8.65 -9.09 -1.06
N PHE A 63 9.59 -10.00 -0.83
CA PHE A 63 10.85 -9.73 -0.16
C PHE A 63 11.99 -9.72 -1.18
N TYR A 64 12.87 -8.73 -1.07
CA TYR A 64 13.97 -8.50 -2.01
C TYR A 64 15.28 -8.25 -1.27
N VAL A 65 16.37 -8.75 -1.84
CA VAL A 65 17.75 -8.43 -1.45
C VAL A 65 18.47 -7.94 -2.70
N ASP A 66 19.06 -6.75 -2.63
CA ASP A 66 19.77 -6.10 -3.75
C ASP A 66 18.98 -6.07 -5.07
N GLY A 67 17.66 -5.92 -4.97
CA GLY A 67 16.74 -5.89 -6.11
C GLY A 67 16.33 -7.27 -6.65
N ALA A 68 16.89 -8.37 -6.15
CA ALA A 68 16.47 -9.72 -6.48
C ALA A 68 15.38 -10.20 -5.52
N LYS A 69 14.29 -10.78 -6.05
CA LYS A 69 13.21 -11.34 -5.24
C LYS A 69 13.69 -12.63 -4.57
N ILE A 70 13.55 -12.72 -3.25
CA ILE A 70 13.90 -13.92 -2.47
C ILE A 70 12.66 -14.71 -2.05
N GLY A 71 11.50 -14.05 -1.93
CA GLY A 71 10.28 -14.70 -1.47
C GLY A 71 9.06 -13.81 -1.51
N GLU A 72 7.93 -14.39 -1.13
CA GLU A 72 6.67 -13.70 -0.93
C GLU A 72 5.85 -14.37 0.17
N ASP A 73 5.05 -13.57 0.87
CA ASP A 73 4.15 -14.05 1.92
C ASP A 73 2.75 -13.44 1.75
N PHE A 74 1.74 -14.29 1.86
CA PHE A 74 0.32 -13.97 1.67
C PHE A 74 -0.43 -13.80 3.00
N TYR A 75 0.19 -14.13 4.12
CA TYR A 75 -0.48 -14.19 5.42
C TYR A 75 0.30 -13.44 6.50
N SER A 76 -0.39 -12.63 7.30
CA SER A 76 0.22 -11.99 8.47
C SER A 76 0.35 -13.00 9.61
N PRO A 77 1.46 -13.03 10.39
CA PRO A 77 2.63 -12.14 10.31
C PRO A 77 3.54 -12.47 9.12
N TYR A 78 3.94 -11.45 8.38
CA TYR A 78 4.69 -11.63 7.14
C TYR A 78 6.18 -11.87 7.39
N SER A 79 6.73 -12.98 6.90
CA SER A 79 8.18 -13.22 6.93
C SER A 79 8.72 -14.04 5.75
N SER A 80 10.04 -13.99 5.56
CA SER A 80 10.79 -14.74 4.54
C SER A 80 12.21 -15.07 5.03
N LEU A 81 12.84 -16.10 4.44
CA LEU A 81 14.18 -16.60 4.79
C LEU A 81 15.19 -16.41 3.66
#